data_AF-A0A968MNN9-F1
#
_entry.id   AF-A0A968MNN9-F1
#
_cell.length_a   1.000
_cell.length_b   1.000
_cell.length_c   1.000
_cell.angle_alpha   90.00
_cell.angle_beta   90.00
_cell.angle_gamma   90.00
#
_symmetry.space_group_name_H-M   'P 1'
#
loop_
_entity.id
_entity.type
_entity.pdbx_description
1 polymer ?
#
loop_
_entity_poly.entity_id
_entity_poly.type
_entity_poly.pdbx_seq_one_letter_code
_entity_poly.pdbx_strand_id
1 'polypeptide(L)'
;MLARWIEALSSAGPAGYFWFGLLYALSTPLLVPGILFMLAAGYLWGPVIGFAIVSPSSLAGASLSFVTGRSFLASAVERWINVDPRLRAVDTAIRRRGISVVILLRLSPFLPYNLLNYALALTSVRSRDYVLGSWIGMMPLGLLYVYVGSTLPEAELVFTGVARPGESSARLLYWGGLLATLTASVILVKEARRSLSELLADDSDRWIGDCKYEGMASAERTMSHEDIRKWVESRGGIPTVVKGTSGLLRIDFIEGAKSEGRSDSLREVSWDEWFRLFDENDLVFLHSPEEDSKFFKLVASNDDKK
;
A
#
# COMPACT_ATOMS: atom_id res chain seq x y z
N MET A 1 -39.34 2.68 -16.25
CA MET A 1 -39.13 2.63 -14.77
C MET A 1 -37.98 3.55 -14.36
N LEU A 2 -36.79 3.45 -14.98
CA LEU A 2 -35.62 4.29 -14.68
C LEU A 2 -35.87 5.81 -14.85
N ALA A 3 -36.54 6.22 -15.93
CA ALA A 3 -36.84 7.64 -16.19
C ALA A 3 -37.72 8.29 -15.10
N ARG A 4 -38.72 7.55 -14.59
CA ARG A 4 -39.58 8.02 -13.48
C ARG A 4 -38.81 8.17 -12.17
N TRP A 5 -37.80 7.31 -11.94
CA TRP A 5 -36.91 7.44 -10.78
C TRP A 5 -36.00 8.65 -10.91
N ILE A 6 -35.44 8.87 -12.10
CA ILE A 6 -34.62 10.04 -12.40
C ILE A 6 -35.40 11.34 -12.20
N GLU A 7 -36.63 11.44 -12.71
CA GLU A 7 -37.51 12.59 -12.49
C GLU A 7 -37.87 12.78 -11.02
N ALA A 8 -38.13 11.70 -10.28
CA ALA A 8 -38.43 11.78 -8.85
C ALA A 8 -37.21 12.26 -8.03
N LEU A 9 -36.00 11.81 -8.39
CA LEU A 9 -34.75 12.21 -7.75
C LEU A 9 -34.36 13.66 -8.08
N SER A 10 -34.57 14.10 -9.32
CA SER A 10 -34.26 15.48 -9.72
C SER A 10 -35.26 16.49 -9.16
N SER A 11 -36.55 16.11 -9.07
CA SER A 11 -37.61 16.98 -8.53
C SER A 11 -37.67 17.03 -6.99
N ALA A 12 -37.06 16.06 -6.29
CA ALA A 12 -37.04 16.00 -4.82
C ALA A 12 -36.09 17.02 -4.14
N GLY A 13 -35.34 17.81 -4.91
CA GLY A 13 -34.42 18.82 -4.37
C GLY A 13 -33.37 18.21 -3.42
N PRO A 14 -33.08 18.82 -2.24
CA PRO A 14 -32.05 18.33 -1.32
C PRO A 14 -32.24 16.88 -0.82
N ALA A 15 -33.49 16.41 -0.74
CA ALA A 15 -33.77 15.03 -0.35
C ALA A 15 -33.30 14.02 -1.42
N GLY A 16 -33.36 14.41 -2.70
CA GLY A 16 -32.85 13.60 -3.82
C GLY A 16 -31.35 13.33 -3.68
N TYR A 17 -30.57 14.36 -3.30
CA TYR A 17 -29.12 14.23 -3.08
C TYR A 17 -28.80 13.23 -1.99
N PHE A 18 -29.53 13.29 -0.86
CA PHE A 18 -29.35 12.39 0.27
C PHE A 18 -29.66 10.94 -0.11
N TRP A 19 -30.83 10.68 -0.73
CA TRP A 19 -31.21 9.32 -1.12
C TRP A 19 -30.31 8.73 -2.20
N PHE A 20 -29.88 9.54 -3.16
CA PHE A 20 -28.89 9.12 -4.15
C PHE A 20 -27.58 8.73 -3.48
N GLY A 21 -27.08 9.59 -2.58
CA GLY A 21 -25.83 9.34 -1.88
C GLY A 21 -25.89 8.12 -0.97
N LEU A 22 -27.02 7.92 -0.28
CA LEU A 22 -27.26 6.75 0.55
C LEU A 22 -27.31 5.47 -0.30
N LEU A 23 -28.03 5.50 -1.42
CA LEU A 23 -28.09 4.37 -2.34
C LEU A 23 -26.69 4.01 -2.86
N TYR A 24 -25.89 5.00 -3.25
CA TYR A 24 -24.51 4.75 -3.70
C TYR A 24 -23.66 4.11 -2.59
N ALA A 25 -23.71 4.67 -1.37
CA ALA A 25 -22.96 4.14 -0.24
C ALA A 25 -23.34 2.68 0.08
N LEU A 26 -24.63 2.35 0.10
CA LEU A 26 -25.14 1.00 0.39
C LEU A 26 -24.93 0.01 -0.77
N SER A 27 -24.87 0.50 -2.00
CA SER A 27 -24.61 -0.33 -3.19
C SER A 27 -23.14 -0.76 -3.29
N THR A 28 -22.23 -0.01 -2.67
CA THR A 28 -20.79 -0.26 -2.76
C THR A 28 -20.39 -1.62 -2.16
N PRO A 29 -20.83 -2.00 -0.93
CA PRO A 29 -20.60 -3.35 -0.41
C PRO A 29 -21.24 -4.47 -1.25
N LEU A 30 -22.23 -4.15 -2.09
CA LEU A 30 -22.91 -5.12 -2.96
C LEU A 30 -22.18 -5.29 -4.31
N LEU A 31 -20.94 -4.80 -4.41
CA LEU A 31 -20.10 -4.86 -5.61
C LEU A 31 -20.69 -4.13 -6.83
N VAL A 32 -21.64 -3.20 -6.62
CA VAL A 32 -22.18 -2.40 -7.72
C VAL A 32 -21.08 -1.47 -8.24
N PRO A 33 -20.90 -1.35 -9.58
CA PRO A 33 -19.88 -0.47 -10.14
C PRO A 33 -20.14 1.00 -9.81
N GLY A 34 -19.24 1.63 -9.04
CA GLY A 34 -19.37 3.04 -8.63
C GLY A 34 -19.41 4.03 -9.79
N ILE A 35 -18.83 3.68 -10.94
CA ILE A 35 -18.82 4.51 -12.16
C ILE A 35 -20.24 4.89 -12.62
N LEU A 36 -21.22 4.01 -12.41
CA LEU A 36 -22.62 4.26 -12.75
C LEU A 36 -23.18 5.44 -11.95
N PHE A 37 -22.88 5.50 -10.66
CA PHE A 37 -23.29 6.60 -9.80
C PHE A 37 -22.56 7.90 -10.12
N MET A 38 -21.27 7.84 -10.47
CA MET A 38 -20.50 9.04 -10.84
C MET A 38 -21.05 9.68 -12.12
N LEU A 39 -21.25 8.88 -13.17
CA LEU A 39 -21.83 9.33 -14.44
C LEU A 39 -23.25 9.84 -14.25
N ALA A 40 -24.09 9.11 -13.50
CA ALA A 40 -25.46 9.51 -13.22
C ALA A 40 -25.54 10.83 -12.44
N ALA A 41 -24.71 11.02 -11.41
CA ALA A 41 -24.70 12.27 -10.65
C ALA A 41 -24.30 13.48 -11.52
N GLY A 42 -23.31 13.28 -12.40
CA GLY A 42 -22.91 14.28 -13.39
C GLY A 42 -24.03 14.62 -14.36
N TYR A 43 -24.71 13.60 -14.89
CA TYR A 43 -25.84 13.77 -15.80
C TYR A 43 -27.03 14.50 -15.15
N LEU A 44 -27.33 14.20 -13.89
CA LEU A 44 -28.50 14.75 -13.19
C LEU A 44 -28.29 16.17 -12.65
N TRP A 45 -27.11 16.46 -12.11
CA TRP A 45 -26.87 17.69 -11.33
C TRP A 45 -25.61 18.45 -11.75
N GLY A 46 -24.97 18.05 -12.84
CA GLY A 46 -23.77 18.69 -13.35
C GLY A 46 -22.51 18.38 -12.52
N PRO A 47 -21.37 18.96 -12.91
CA PRO A 47 -20.07 18.57 -12.37
C PRO A 47 -19.87 18.96 -10.90
N VAL A 48 -20.35 20.13 -10.49
CA VAL A 48 -20.10 20.67 -9.14
C VAL A 48 -20.97 19.96 -8.10
N ILE A 49 -22.29 19.98 -8.29
CA ILE A 49 -23.23 19.37 -7.34
C ILE A 49 -23.10 17.84 -7.38
N GLY A 50 -22.97 17.25 -8.56
CA GLY A 50 -22.76 15.81 -8.71
C GLY A 50 -21.52 15.33 -7.94
N PHE A 51 -20.40 16.06 -8.02
CA PHE A 51 -19.18 15.70 -7.30
C PHE A 51 -19.32 15.90 -5.78
N ALA A 52 -19.98 16.98 -5.35
CA ALA A 52 -20.25 17.24 -3.93
C ALA A 52 -21.08 16.13 -3.28
N ILE A 53 -21.92 15.42 -4.04
CA ILE A 53 -22.68 14.25 -3.59
C ILE A 53 -21.82 12.98 -3.67
N VAL A 54 -21.21 12.72 -4.82
CA VAL A 54 -20.43 11.49 -5.09
C VAL A 54 -19.23 11.33 -4.16
N SER A 55 -18.53 12.41 -3.84
CA SER A 55 -17.33 12.38 -3.01
C SER A 55 -17.60 11.77 -1.61
N PRO A 56 -18.49 12.33 -0.78
CA PRO A 56 -18.80 11.74 0.54
C PRO A 56 -19.51 10.38 0.44
N SER A 57 -20.37 10.16 -0.57
CA SER A 57 -21.08 8.88 -0.72
C SER A 57 -20.16 7.72 -1.08
N SER A 58 -19.20 7.96 -1.97
CA SER A 58 -18.19 6.97 -2.34
C SER A 58 -17.25 6.65 -1.18
N LEU A 59 -16.90 7.65 -0.36
CA LEU A 59 -16.10 7.45 0.85
C LEU A 59 -16.86 6.63 1.89
N ALA A 60 -18.15 6.92 2.10
CA ALA A 60 -19.01 6.15 3.00
C ALA A 60 -19.14 4.69 2.54
N GLY A 61 -19.41 4.45 1.26
CA GLY A 61 -19.51 3.10 0.70
C GLY A 61 -18.20 2.31 0.76
N ALA A 62 -17.07 2.95 0.46
CA ALA A 62 -15.75 2.35 0.59
C ALA A 62 -15.44 2.00 2.05
N SER A 63 -15.84 2.85 2.99
CA SER A 63 -15.64 2.64 4.43
C SER A 63 -16.49 1.49 4.96
N LEU A 64 -17.76 1.39 4.52
CA LEU A 64 -18.63 0.25 4.84
C LEU A 64 -18.04 -1.07 4.33
N SER A 65 -17.56 -1.09 3.09
CA SER A 65 -16.92 -2.27 2.49
C SER A 65 -15.64 -2.65 3.22
N PHE A 66 -14.86 -1.65 3.67
CA PHE A 66 -13.65 -1.87 4.44
C PHE A 66 -13.93 -2.45 5.83
N VAL A 67 -14.90 -1.88 6.56
CA VAL A 67 -15.27 -2.38 7.90
C VAL A 67 -15.85 -3.78 7.80
N THR A 68 -16.77 -4.03 6.86
CA THR A 68 -17.31 -5.37 6.64
C THR A 68 -16.23 -6.36 6.23
N GLY A 69 -15.32 -5.98 5.33
CA GLY A 69 -14.16 -6.80 4.95
C GLY A 69 -13.27 -7.15 6.16
N ARG A 70 -12.97 -6.17 7.00
CA ARG A 70 -12.10 -6.33 8.16
C ARG A 70 -12.75 -7.15 9.27
N SER A 71 -14.05 -7.03 9.49
CA SER A 71 -14.74 -7.77 10.54
C SER A 71 -15.08 -9.21 10.14
N PHE A 72 -15.43 -9.46 8.87
CA PHE A 72 -15.91 -10.78 8.43
C PHE A 72 -14.87 -11.62 7.68
N LEU A 73 -13.89 -11.00 7.01
CA LEU A 73 -12.85 -11.74 6.26
C LEU A 73 -11.49 -11.82 6.97
N ALA A 74 -11.25 -11.06 8.04
CA ALA A 74 -9.97 -11.11 8.77
C ALA A 74 -9.62 -12.52 9.26
N SER A 75 -10.61 -13.27 9.77
CA SER A 75 -10.42 -14.65 10.25
C SER A 75 -10.02 -15.64 9.15
N ALA A 76 -10.36 -15.34 7.89
CA ALA A 76 -10.02 -16.18 6.73
C ALA A 76 -8.59 -15.93 6.24
N VAL A 77 -8.06 -14.70 6.42
CA VAL A 77 -6.77 -14.25 5.87
C VAL A 77 -5.63 -14.28 6.88
N GLU A 78 -5.93 -14.28 8.19
CA GLU A 78 -4.94 -14.48 9.27
C GLU A 78 -4.12 -15.77 9.09
N ARG A 79 -4.69 -16.78 8.40
CA ARG A 79 -4.01 -18.03 8.03
C ARG A 79 -3.02 -17.90 6.86
N TRP A 80 -3.16 -16.90 6.00
CA TRP A 80 -2.34 -16.73 4.80
C TRP A 80 -1.13 -15.79 5.01
N ILE A 81 -1.25 -14.76 5.85
CA ILE A 81 -0.16 -13.80 6.11
C ILE A 81 1.01 -14.41 6.87
N ASN A 82 0.80 -15.53 7.57
CA ASN A 82 1.85 -16.25 8.30
C ASN A 82 2.77 -17.13 7.44
N VAL A 83 2.59 -17.12 6.11
CA VAL A 83 3.27 -18.07 5.20
C VAL A 83 4.57 -17.53 4.60
N ASP A 84 4.80 -16.21 4.54
CA ASP A 84 6.02 -15.64 3.92
C ASP A 84 6.61 -14.42 4.69
N PRO A 85 7.88 -14.48 5.13
CA PRO A 85 8.60 -13.35 5.75
C PRO A 85 8.62 -12.05 4.92
N ARG A 86 8.54 -12.13 3.58
CA ARG A 86 8.47 -10.95 2.69
C ARG A 86 7.16 -10.17 2.88
N LEU A 87 6.07 -10.86 3.23
CA LEU A 87 4.78 -10.23 3.53
C LEU A 87 4.81 -9.42 4.83
N ARG A 88 5.65 -9.80 5.82
CA ARG A 88 5.81 -9.04 7.07
C ARG A 88 6.54 -7.71 6.88
N ALA A 89 7.53 -7.66 5.98
CA ALA A 89 8.21 -6.42 5.63
C ALA A 89 7.25 -5.44 4.91
N VAL A 90 6.44 -5.97 3.99
CA VAL A 90 5.38 -5.22 3.32
C VAL A 90 4.33 -4.74 4.32
N ASP A 91 3.91 -5.59 5.27
CA ASP A 91 2.96 -5.23 6.33
C ASP A 91 3.49 -4.10 7.23
N THR A 92 4.79 -4.08 7.52
CA THR A 92 5.43 -3.03 8.32
C THR A 92 5.50 -1.70 7.58
N ALA A 93 5.79 -1.73 6.27
CA ALA A 93 5.77 -0.54 5.41
C ALA A 93 4.36 0.05 5.28
N ILE A 94 3.35 -0.81 5.11
CA ILE A 94 1.93 -0.43 5.05
C ILE A 94 1.49 0.25 6.35
N ARG A 95 1.92 -0.25 7.50
CA ARG A 95 1.57 0.30 8.83
C ARG A 95 2.11 1.71 9.07
N ARG A 96 3.27 2.05 8.48
CA ARG A 96 3.91 3.37 8.62
C ARG A 96 3.42 4.39 7.58
N ARG A 97 3.06 3.94 6.37
CA ARG A 97 2.68 4.82 5.23
C ARG A 97 1.30 4.52 4.66
N GLY A 98 0.34 4.18 5.53
CA GLY A 98 -1.00 3.73 5.12
C GLY A 98 -1.70 4.68 4.13
N ILE A 99 -1.63 6.00 4.36
CA ILE A 99 -2.30 7.00 3.51
C ILE A 99 -1.74 6.95 2.09
N SER A 100 -0.42 7.08 1.94
CA SER A 100 0.21 7.15 0.62
C SER A 100 0.08 5.85 -0.16
N VAL A 101 0.17 4.71 0.53
CA VAL A 101 -0.09 3.38 -0.07
C VAL A 101 -1.52 3.31 -0.61
N VAL A 102 -2.51 3.73 0.18
CA VAL A 102 -3.91 3.74 -0.25
C VAL A 102 -4.11 4.69 -1.44
N ILE A 103 -3.55 5.89 -1.42
CA ILE A 103 -3.65 6.84 -2.55
C ILE A 103 -3.05 6.23 -3.82
N LEU A 104 -1.85 5.66 -3.76
CA LEU A 104 -1.23 5.02 -4.91
C LEU A 104 -2.05 3.87 -5.46
N LEU A 105 -2.62 3.04 -4.59
CA LEU A 105 -3.47 1.92 -4.99
C LEU A 105 -4.79 2.40 -5.60
N ARG A 106 -5.35 3.53 -5.15
CA ARG A 106 -6.56 4.15 -5.72
C ARG A 106 -6.30 4.78 -7.08
N LEU A 107 -5.12 5.35 -7.28
CA LEU A 107 -4.67 5.90 -8.57
C LEU A 107 -4.23 4.80 -9.54
N SER A 108 -4.08 3.56 -9.07
CA SER A 108 -3.72 2.41 -9.90
C SER A 108 -4.93 1.95 -10.74
N PRO A 109 -4.79 1.84 -12.07
CA PRO A 109 -5.90 1.42 -12.94
C PRO A 109 -6.20 -0.08 -12.89
N PHE A 110 -5.32 -0.86 -12.26
CA PHE A 110 -5.33 -2.32 -12.35
C PHE A 110 -6.31 -3.01 -11.40
N LEU A 111 -6.72 -2.34 -10.32
CA LEU A 111 -7.57 -2.94 -9.29
C LEU A 111 -9.00 -2.37 -9.37
N PRO A 112 -10.01 -3.22 -9.57
CA PRO A 112 -11.40 -2.79 -9.52
C PRO A 112 -11.73 -2.13 -8.18
N TYR A 113 -12.48 -1.02 -8.22
CA TYR A 113 -12.83 -0.21 -7.03
C TYR A 113 -13.35 -1.05 -5.86
N ASN A 114 -14.28 -1.96 -6.13
CA ASN A 114 -14.88 -2.81 -5.11
C ASN A 114 -13.88 -3.82 -4.54
N LEU A 115 -13.07 -4.47 -5.38
CA LEU A 115 -12.05 -5.42 -4.94
C LEU A 115 -11.00 -4.73 -4.06
N LEU A 116 -10.58 -3.53 -4.44
CA LEU A 116 -9.60 -2.75 -3.69
C LEU A 116 -10.10 -2.40 -2.28
N ASN A 117 -11.39 -2.11 -2.09
CA ASN A 117 -11.96 -1.83 -0.77
C ASN A 117 -11.76 -3.02 0.19
N TYR A 118 -12.03 -4.24 -0.28
CA TYR A 118 -11.84 -5.46 0.52
C TYR A 118 -10.38 -5.87 0.65
N ALA A 119 -9.59 -5.72 -0.42
CA ALA A 119 -8.16 -6.01 -0.37
C ALA A 119 -7.46 -5.16 0.70
N LEU A 120 -7.75 -3.86 0.75
CA LEU A 120 -7.23 -2.95 1.78
C LEU A 120 -7.73 -3.30 3.18
N ALA A 121 -8.95 -3.82 3.32
CA ALA A 121 -9.50 -4.26 4.61
C ALA A 121 -8.68 -5.38 5.25
N LEU A 122 -8.08 -6.24 4.41
CA LEU A 122 -7.26 -7.38 4.79
C LEU A 122 -5.80 -7.01 5.12
N THR A 123 -5.39 -5.78 4.83
CA THR A 123 -4.05 -5.27 5.16
C THR A 123 -4.01 -4.64 6.56
N SER A 124 -2.81 -4.35 7.08
CA SER A 124 -2.60 -3.61 8.33
C SER A 124 -2.83 -2.09 8.26
N VAL A 125 -3.40 -1.57 7.16
CA VAL A 125 -3.72 -0.13 7.04
C VAL A 125 -4.67 0.30 8.17
N ARG A 126 -4.33 1.38 8.86
CA ARG A 126 -5.20 1.97 9.91
C ARG A 126 -6.47 2.51 9.26
N SER A 127 -7.62 2.39 9.93
CA SER A 127 -8.89 2.86 9.36
C SER A 127 -8.89 4.35 9.00
N ARG A 128 -8.17 5.18 9.78
CA ARG A 128 -7.99 6.62 9.50
C ARG A 128 -7.22 6.84 8.19
N ASP A 129 -6.14 6.09 8.00
CA ASP A 129 -5.29 6.18 6.82
C ASP A 129 -6.04 5.73 5.56
N TYR A 130 -6.87 4.69 5.70
CA TYR A 130 -7.76 4.23 4.64
C TYR A 130 -8.77 5.31 4.22
N VAL A 131 -9.43 5.95 5.18
CA VAL A 131 -10.42 7.00 4.92
C VAL A 131 -9.77 8.20 4.23
N LEU A 132 -8.69 8.74 4.80
CA LEU A 132 -8.00 9.91 4.24
C LEU A 132 -7.38 9.60 2.87
N GLY A 133 -6.68 8.46 2.76
CA GLY A 133 -6.04 8.06 1.51
C GLY A 133 -7.05 7.73 0.42
N SER A 134 -8.18 7.10 0.75
CA SER A 134 -9.23 6.83 -0.23
C SER A 134 -9.92 8.12 -0.67
N TRP A 135 -10.20 9.03 0.25
CA TRP A 135 -10.85 10.29 -0.11
C TRP A 135 -10.01 11.10 -1.10
N ILE A 136 -8.72 11.27 -0.80
CA ILE A 136 -7.78 11.99 -1.67
C ILE A 136 -7.57 11.23 -2.99
N GLY A 137 -7.27 9.93 -2.92
CA GLY A 137 -6.94 9.12 -4.09
C GLY A 137 -8.11 8.95 -5.07
N MET A 138 -9.35 9.08 -4.60
CA MET A 138 -10.55 8.99 -5.45
C MET A 138 -10.97 10.33 -6.07
N MET A 139 -10.48 11.48 -5.57
CA MET A 139 -10.89 12.79 -6.11
C MET A 139 -10.61 12.96 -7.61
N PRO A 140 -9.40 12.65 -8.13
CA PRO A 140 -9.08 12.88 -9.54
C PRO A 140 -10.03 12.14 -10.49
N LEU A 141 -10.22 10.85 -10.23
CA LEU A 141 -11.02 9.98 -11.08
C LEU A 141 -12.53 10.20 -10.85
N GLY A 142 -12.94 10.53 -9.63
CA GLY A 142 -14.31 10.92 -9.30
C GLY A 142 -14.73 12.20 -10.04
N LEU A 143 -13.88 13.23 -10.03
CA LEU A 143 -14.11 14.47 -10.78
C LEU A 143 -14.25 14.20 -12.28
N LEU A 144 -13.35 13.38 -12.84
CA LEU A 144 -13.39 13.01 -14.25
C LEU A 144 -14.73 12.38 -14.64
N TYR A 145 -15.15 11.33 -13.93
CA TYR A 145 -16.38 10.61 -14.31
C TYR A 145 -17.64 11.45 -14.10
N VAL A 146 -17.70 12.26 -13.05
CA VAL A 146 -18.83 13.19 -12.87
C VAL A 146 -18.84 14.23 -13.99
N TYR A 147 -17.69 14.78 -14.36
CA TYR A 147 -17.59 15.72 -15.47
C TYR A 147 -18.04 15.07 -16.80
N VAL A 148 -17.55 13.88 -17.12
CA VAL A 148 -17.98 13.12 -18.31
C VAL A 148 -19.49 12.91 -18.29
N GLY A 149 -20.05 12.51 -17.14
CA GLY A 149 -21.50 12.34 -16.97
C GLY A 149 -22.28 13.61 -17.29
N SER A 150 -21.76 14.78 -16.90
CA SER A 150 -22.40 16.06 -17.16
C SER A 150 -22.41 16.50 -18.63
N THR A 151 -21.57 15.89 -19.47
CA THR A 151 -21.51 16.18 -20.93
C THR A 151 -22.37 15.24 -21.78
N LEU A 152 -22.99 14.23 -21.16
CA LEU A 152 -23.83 13.25 -21.86
C LEU A 152 -25.13 13.82 -22.45
N PRO A 153 -25.85 14.78 -21.82
CA PRO A 153 -27.04 15.37 -22.42
C PRO A 153 -26.75 16.08 -23.75
N GLU A 154 -25.63 16.80 -23.83
CA GLU A 154 -25.18 17.47 -25.07
C GLU A 154 -24.77 16.45 -26.13
N ALA A 155 -24.17 15.33 -25.72
CA ALA A 155 -23.87 14.21 -26.61
C ALA A 155 -25.16 13.70 -27.28
N GLU A 156 -26.20 13.44 -26.50
CA GLU A 156 -27.49 12.94 -26.99
C GLU A 156 -28.13 13.91 -28.01
N LEU A 157 -28.07 15.21 -27.76
CA LEU A 157 -28.54 16.26 -28.69
C LEU A 157 -27.77 16.26 -30.03
N VAL A 158 -26.46 16.00 -29.98
CA VAL A 158 -25.60 15.89 -31.17
C VAL A 158 -25.86 14.58 -31.94
N PHE A 159 -26.11 13.47 -31.23
CA PHE A 159 -26.38 12.16 -31.83
C PHE A 159 -27.81 12.05 -32.40
N THR A 160 -28.80 12.67 -31.76
CA THR A 160 -30.22 12.68 -32.20
C THR A 160 -30.48 13.64 -33.36
N GLY A 161 -29.48 14.46 -33.74
CA GLY A 161 -29.57 15.33 -34.92
C GLY A 161 -30.47 16.55 -34.75
N VAL A 162 -30.86 16.88 -33.52
CA VAL A 162 -31.72 18.03 -33.20
C VAL A 162 -30.95 19.37 -33.23
N ALA A 163 -29.61 19.33 -33.26
CA ALA A 163 -28.76 20.51 -33.38
C ALA A 163 -28.53 20.96 -34.84
N ARG A 164 -28.95 22.20 -35.19
CA ARG A 164 -28.48 22.98 -36.36
C ARG A 164 -28.33 24.45 -35.96
N PRO A 165 -27.31 25.24 -36.38
CA PRO A 165 -26.40 25.10 -37.53
C PRO A 165 -24.88 25.03 -37.17
N GLY A 166 -24.09 24.29 -37.97
CA GLY A 166 -22.62 24.12 -37.83
C GLY A 166 -22.15 22.67 -37.66
N GLU A 167 -22.61 21.74 -38.52
CA GLU A 167 -22.53 20.28 -38.34
C GLU A 167 -21.14 19.69 -38.08
N SER A 168 -20.07 20.31 -38.57
CA SER A 168 -18.70 19.83 -38.34
C SER A 168 -18.08 20.47 -37.10
N SER A 169 -18.28 21.76 -36.86
CA SER A 169 -17.65 22.49 -35.75
C SER A 169 -18.21 22.07 -34.40
N ALA A 170 -19.53 21.87 -34.28
CA ALA A 170 -20.14 21.39 -33.02
C ALA A 170 -19.69 19.96 -32.67
N ARG A 171 -19.60 19.07 -33.65
CA ARG A 171 -19.08 17.70 -33.45
C ARG A 171 -17.59 17.69 -33.13
N LEU A 172 -16.80 18.52 -33.78
CA LEU A 172 -15.37 18.68 -33.50
C LEU A 172 -15.13 19.25 -32.11
N LEU A 173 -15.94 20.20 -31.65
CA LEU A 173 -15.87 20.75 -30.29
C LEU A 173 -16.27 19.71 -29.24
N TYR A 174 -17.31 18.92 -29.50
CA TYR A 174 -17.73 17.84 -28.59
C TYR A 174 -16.67 16.74 -28.49
N TRP A 175 -16.28 16.13 -29.61
CA TRP A 175 -15.28 15.05 -29.62
C TRP A 175 -13.89 15.56 -29.23
N GLY A 176 -13.53 16.77 -29.66
CA GLY A 176 -12.28 17.43 -29.27
C GLY A 176 -12.24 17.75 -27.78
N GLY A 177 -13.34 18.25 -27.21
CA GLY A 177 -13.50 18.48 -25.78
C GLY A 177 -13.42 17.19 -24.98
N LEU A 178 -14.15 16.15 -25.39
CA LEU A 178 -14.12 14.83 -24.74
C LEU A 178 -12.71 14.22 -24.78
N LEU A 179 -12.05 14.24 -25.94
CA LEU A 179 -10.69 13.72 -26.08
C LEU A 179 -9.69 14.53 -25.25
N ALA A 180 -9.81 15.86 -25.23
CA ALA A 180 -8.98 16.74 -24.43
C ALA A 180 -9.17 16.46 -22.93
N THR A 181 -10.40 16.30 -22.46
CA THR A 181 -10.71 15.94 -21.07
C THR A 181 -10.13 14.57 -20.72
N LEU A 182 -10.37 13.54 -21.54
CA LEU A 182 -9.82 12.20 -21.30
C LEU A 182 -8.29 12.23 -21.24
N THR A 183 -7.65 12.95 -22.15
CA THR A 183 -6.19 13.10 -22.18
C THR A 183 -5.67 13.85 -20.97
N ALA A 184 -6.26 15.00 -20.65
CA ALA A 184 -5.88 15.82 -19.49
C ALA A 184 -6.04 15.04 -18.18
N SER A 185 -7.10 14.24 -18.05
CA SER A 185 -7.32 13.43 -16.86
C SER A 185 -6.35 12.25 -16.76
N VAL A 186 -6.00 11.59 -17.87
CA VAL A 186 -4.94 10.56 -17.86
C VAL A 186 -3.60 11.18 -17.46
N ILE A 187 -3.27 12.37 -17.96
CA ILE A 187 -2.05 13.09 -17.58
C ILE A 187 -2.07 13.42 -16.09
N LEU A 188 -3.17 13.98 -15.58
CA LEU A 188 -3.33 14.35 -14.17
C LEU A 188 -3.18 13.13 -13.25
N VAL A 189 -3.79 11.99 -13.59
CA VAL A 189 -3.66 10.74 -12.82
C VAL A 189 -2.23 10.20 -12.88
N LYS A 190 -1.61 10.20 -14.07
CA LYS A 190 -0.23 9.73 -14.25
C LYS A 190 0.75 10.58 -13.46
N GLU A 191 0.59 11.90 -13.47
CA GLU A 191 1.46 12.83 -12.76
C GLU A 191 1.26 12.73 -11.25
N ALA A 192 0.01 12.73 -10.77
CA ALA A 192 -0.29 12.54 -9.35
C ALA A 192 0.30 11.24 -8.80
N ARG A 193 0.25 10.16 -9.59
CA ARG A 193 0.86 8.88 -9.24
C ARG A 193 2.39 8.97 -9.22
N ARG A 194 2.99 9.63 -10.21
CA ARG A 194 4.44 9.79 -10.32
C ARG A 194 5.01 10.55 -9.13
N SER A 195 4.49 11.75 -8.86
CA SER A 195 4.96 12.58 -7.76
C SER A 195 4.84 11.86 -6.42
N LEU A 196 3.73 11.15 -6.19
CA LEU A 196 3.56 10.40 -4.95
C LEU A 196 4.50 9.19 -4.86
N SER A 197 4.77 8.50 -5.97
CA SER A 197 5.71 7.38 -5.98
C SER A 197 7.16 7.82 -5.76
N GLU A 198 7.55 8.98 -6.30
CA GLU A 198 8.88 9.57 -6.09
C GLU A 198 9.07 9.96 -4.63
N LEU A 199 8.08 10.62 -4.01
CA LEU A 199 8.10 10.96 -2.58
C LEU A 199 8.20 9.71 -1.68
N LEU A 200 7.61 8.60 -2.10
CA LEU A 200 7.68 7.35 -1.36
C LEU A 200 9.00 6.61 -1.57
N ALA A 201 9.59 6.70 -2.76
CA ALA A 201 10.88 6.10 -3.07
C ALA A 201 12.01 6.81 -2.30
N ASP A 202 12.08 8.14 -2.39
CA ASP A 202 13.09 8.97 -1.69
C ASP A 202 13.09 8.71 -0.18
N ASP A 203 11.90 8.70 0.42
CA ASP A 203 11.75 8.51 1.86
C ASP A 203 11.89 7.03 2.28
N SER A 204 11.78 6.07 1.34
CA SER A 204 12.14 4.67 1.57
C SER A 204 13.65 4.45 1.51
N ASP A 205 14.35 5.10 0.58
CA ASP A 205 15.81 5.06 0.48
C ASP A 205 16.44 5.73 1.70
N ARG A 206 15.85 6.83 2.18
CA ARG A 206 16.22 7.48 3.44
C ARG A 206 16.02 6.55 4.63
N TRP A 207 14.88 5.85 4.74
CA TRP A 207 14.64 4.91 5.83
C TRP A 207 15.55 3.68 5.78
N ILE A 208 15.84 3.13 4.59
CA ILE A 208 16.81 2.03 4.42
C ILE A 208 18.22 2.52 4.77
N GLY A 209 18.56 3.76 4.41
CA GLY A 209 19.76 4.46 4.85
C GLY A 209 19.82 4.52 6.37
N ASP A 210 18.84 5.14 7.02
CA ASP A 210 18.78 5.30 8.47
C ASP A 210 18.81 3.95 9.19
N CYS A 211 18.13 2.90 8.72
CA CYS A 211 18.23 1.56 9.32
C CYS A 211 19.61 0.90 9.11
N LYS A 212 20.27 1.14 7.96
CA LYS A 212 21.66 0.72 7.77
C LYS A 212 22.60 1.50 8.70
N TYR A 213 22.34 2.79 8.93
CA TYR A 213 23.18 3.66 9.73
C TYR A 213 22.92 3.53 11.23
N GLU A 214 21.68 3.47 11.74
CA GLU A 214 21.38 3.27 13.18
C GLU A 214 21.85 1.90 13.67
N GLY A 215 21.76 0.85 12.84
CA GLY A 215 22.35 -0.46 13.15
C GLY A 215 23.87 -0.53 13.06
N MET A 216 24.52 0.43 12.37
CA MET A 216 25.99 0.53 12.24
C MET A 216 26.61 1.66 13.08
N ALA A 217 25.84 2.65 13.52
CA ALA A 217 26.30 3.86 14.19
C ALA A 217 26.61 3.62 15.67
N SER A 218 26.10 2.53 16.24
CA SER A 218 26.56 2.04 17.53
C SER A 218 27.41 0.77 17.43
N ALA A 219 27.36 0.01 16.34
CA ALA A 219 28.03 -1.29 16.28
C ALA A 219 29.56 -1.17 16.28
N GLU A 220 30.18 -1.71 17.32
CA GLU A 220 31.62 -1.82 17.42
C GLU A 220 32.12 -2.93 16.50
N ARG A 221 33.29 -2.70 15.89
CA ARG A 221 33.93 -3.62 14.97
C ARG A 221 35.11 -4.27 15.67
N THR A 222 35.18 -5.59 15.65
CA THR A 222 36.37 -6.31 16.12
C THR A 222 36.70 -7.51 15.24
N MET A 223 38.00 -7.78 15.12
CA MET A 223 38.57 -9.01 14.57
C MET A 223 39.36 -9.78 15.63
N SER A 224 39.39 -9.27 16.87
CA SER A 224 40.09 -9.88 17.98
C SER A 224 39.31 -11.09 18.48
N HIS A 225 39.93 -12.27 18.38
CA HIS A 225 39.32 -13.52 18.87
C HIS A 225 38.96 -13.42 20.36
N GLU A 226 39.79 -12.73 21.16
CA GLU A 226 39.55 -12.56 22.60
C GLU A 226 38.32 -11.69 22.87
N ASP A 227 38.14 -10.60 22.13
CA ASP A 227 37.00 -9.69 22.31
C ASP A 227 35.69 -10.33 21.87
N ILE A 228 35.70 -11.03 20.73
CA ILE A 228 34.54 -11.78 20.23
C ILE A 228 34.14 -12.83 21.25
N ARG A 229 35.10 -13.60 21.76
CA ARG A 229 34.85 -14.64 22.75
C ARG A 229 34.24 -14.08 24.02
N LYS A 230 34.85 -13.02 24.60
CA LYS A 230 34.33 -12.36 25.80
C LYS A 230 32.92 -11.83 25.60
N TRP A 231 32.66 -11.17 24.47
CA TRP A 231 31.34 -10.60 24.16
C TRP A 231 30.25 -11.66 24.01
N VAL A 232 30.58 -12.80 23.37
CA VAL A 232 29.65 -13.92 23.16
C VAL A 232 29.40 -14.67 24.47
N GLU A 233 30.45 -15.03 25.22
CA GLU A 233 30.32 -15.78 26.46
C GLU A 233 29.59 -14.98 27.55
N SER A 234 29.81 -13.66 27.63
CA SER A 234 29.09 -12.80 28.59
C SER A 234 27.58 -12.76 28.35
N ARG A 235 27.13 -13.13 27.16
CA ARG A 235 25.72 -13.17 26.72
C ARG A 235 25.15 -14.60 26.65
N GLY A 236 25.91 -15.59 27.14
CA GLY A 236 25.50 -17.01 27.12
C GLY A 236 25.45 -17.62 25.72
N GLY A 237 26.21 -17.06 24.77
CA GLY A 237 26.29 -17.58 23.42
C GLY A 237 27.31 -18.72 23.28
N ILE A 238 27.04 -19.65 22.37
CA ILE A 238 27.95 -20.75 22.01
C ILE A 238 28.30 -20.71 20.51
N PRO A 239 29.55 -21.02 20.14
CA PRO A 239 29.97 -21.06 18.74
C PRO A 239 29.34 -22.26 18.01
N THR A 240 28.68 -21.98 16.88
CA THR A 240 28.00 -23.00 16.07
C THR A 240 28.30 -22.84 14.58
N VAL A 241 28.15 -23.95 13.85
CA VAL A 241 28.24 -23.99 12.39
C VAL A 241 26.98 -24.66 11.84
N VAL A 242 26.47 -24.17 10.71
CA VAL A 242 25.31 -24.75 10.04
C VAL A 242 25.70 -26.06 9.33
N LYS A 243 25.03 -27.16 9.66
CA LYS A 243 25.19 -28.46 9.00
C LYS A 243 24.82 -28.35 7.52
N GLY A 244 25.64 -28.94 6.64
CA GLY A 244 25.36 -29.01 5.20
C GLY A 244 25.75 -27.76 4.39
N THR A 245 26.32 -26.74 5.03
CA THR A 245 26.90 -25.56 4.37
C THR A 245 28.43 -25.64 4.42
N SER A 246 29.12 -24.88 3.56
CA SER A 246 30.59 -24.76 3.51
C SER A 246 31.19 -24.00 4.71
N GLY A 247 30.71 -24.25 5.94
CA GLY A 247 31.24 -23.61 7.16
C GLY A 247 30.53 -22.30 7.55
N LEU A 248 29.24 -22.13 7.24
CA LEU A 248 28.50 -20.94 7.65
C LEU A 248 28.47 -20.81 9.18
N LEU A 249 29.14 -19.76 9.68
CA LEU A 249 29.29 -19.46 11.09
C LEU A 249 28.02 -18.86 11.71
N ARG A 250 27.70 -19.29 12.92
CA ARG A 250 26.62 -18.77 13.76
C ARG A 250 27.06 -18.73 15.23
N ILE A 251 26.36 -17.93 16.02
CA ILE A 251 26.40 -17.96 17.49
C ILE A 251 24.98 -18.28 17.95
N ASP A 252 24.83 -19.26 18.83
CA ASP A 252 23.55 -19.66 19.41
C ASP A 252 23.45 -19.14 20.84
N PHE A 253 22.43 -18.32 21.14
CA PHE A 253 22.22 -17.75 22.48
C PHE A 253 21.08 -18.51 23.17
N ILE A 254 21.44 -19.47 24.01
CA ILE A 254 20.46 -20.33 24.68
C ILE A 254 19.74 -19.53 25.77
N GLU A 255 18.47 -19.18 25.56
CA GLU A 255 17.60 -18.66 26.62
C GLU A 255 16.82 -19.80 27.31
N GLY A 256 16.53 -19.58 28.60
CA GLY A 256 16.01 -20.56 29.55
C GLY A 256 14.80 -21.40 29.11
N ALA A 257 14.63 -22.52 29.81
CA ALA A 257 13.62 -23.56 29.61
C ALA A 257 12.22 -23.05 29.16
N LYS A 258 12.04 -22.85 27.85
CA LYS A 258 10.78 -22.84 27.07
C LYS A 258 11.01 -22.44 25.59
N SER A 259 12.08 -22.93 24.94
CA SER A 259 12.10 -23.00 23.48
C SER A 259 11.91 -24.44 23.02
N GLU A 260 10.72 -24.72 22.52
CA GLU A 260 10.57 -25.82 21.56
C GLU A 260 11.50 -25.54 20.38
N GLY A 261 12.44 -26.44 20.13
CA GLY A 261 13.18 -26.50 18.86
C GLY A 261 14.58 -25.91 18.89
N ARG A 262 15.54 -26.65 19.43
CA ARG A 262 16.93 -26.59 18.94
C ARG A 262 16.86 -26.91 17.45
N SER A 263 17.19 -25.97 16.57
CA SER A 263 17.19 -26.25 15.13
C SER A 263 18.21 -27.36 14.86
N ASP A 264 17.76 -28.50 14.34
CA ASP A 264 18.60 -29.66 14.06
C ASP A 264 19.71 -29.35 13.01
N SER A 265 19.65 -28.16 12.42
CA SER A 265 20.62 -27.61 11.48
C SER A 265 21.90 -27.05 12.11
N LEU A 266 22.00 -26.88 13.43
CA LEU A 266 23.19 -26.30 14.08
C LEU A 266 24.05 -27.39 14.72
N ARG A 267 25.36 -27.32 14.47
CA ARG A 267 26.39 -28.14 15.13
C ARG A 267 27.24 -27.22 15.99
N GLU A 268 27.33 -27.54 17.27
CA GLU A 268 28.25 -26.89 18.21
C GLU A 268 29.70 -27.27 17.85
N VAL A 269 30.60 -26.27 17.88
CA VAL A 269 32.01 -26.42 17.52
C VAL A 269 32.89 -25.81 18.60
N SER A 270 34.19 -26.12 18.62
CA SER A 270 35.12 -25.42 19.50
C SER A 270 35.38 -24.00 19.00
N TRP A 271 35.77 -23.09 19.90
CA TRP A 271 36.23 -21.75 19.52
C TRP A 271 37.38 -21.79 18.51
N ASP A 272 38.31 -22.74 18.64
CA ASP A 272 39.43 -22.89 17.71
C ASP A 272 38.96 -23.27 16.29
N GLU A 273 37.91 -24.09 16.17
CA GLU A 273 37.30 -24.41 14.87
C GLU A 273 36.52 -23.22 14.31
N TRP A 274 35.80 -22.51 15.16
CA TRP A 274 35.01 -21.34 14.77
C TRP A 274 35.90 -20.18 14.30
N PHE A 275 36.97 -19.86 15.04
CA PHE A 275 37.89 -18.77 14.67
C PHE A 275 38.72 -19.11 13.43
N ARG A 276 39.09 -20.37 13.24
CA ARG A 276 39.73 -20.80 11.99
C ARG A 276 38.85 -20.50 10.78
N LEU A 277 37.57 -20.85 10.84
CA LEU A 277 36.61 -20.54 9.78
C LEU A 277 36.36 -19.03 9.65
N PHE A 278 36.40 -18.28 10.75
CA PHE A 278 36.23 -16.82 10.76
C PHE A 278 37.37 -16.13 10.00
N ASP A 279 38.61 -16.55 10.26
CA ASP A 279 39.81 -16.03 9.61
C ASP A 279 39.91 -16.49 8.14
N GLU A 280 39.59 -17.75 7.85
CA GLU A 280 39.59 -18.30 6.48
C GLU A 280 38.61 -17.54 5.56
N ASN A 281 37.53 -16.99 6.11
CA ASN A 281 36.52 -16.25 5.37
C ASN A 281 36.72 -14.71 5.43
N ASP A 282 37.84 -14.23 6.01
CA ASP A 282 38.18 -12.79 6.13
C ASP A 282 37.01 -11.96 6.69
N LEU A 283 36.45 -12.44 7.81
CA LEU A 283 35.25 -11.87 8.42
C LEU A 283 35.59 -10.82 9.48
N VAL A 284 34.67 -9.88 9.66
CA VAL A 284 34.66 -8.87 10.72
C VAL A 284 33.41 -9.10 11.56
N PHE A 285 33.59 -9.06 12.89
CA PHE A 285 32.51 -9.19 13.85
C PHE A 285 31.97 -7.79 14.20
N LEU A 286 30.75 -7.51 13.77
CA LEU A 286 30.01 -6.31 14.15
C LEU A 286 29.11 -6.66 15.32
N HIS A 287 29.19 -5.91 16.42
CA HIS A 287 28.36 -6.18 17.59
C HIS A 287 27.85 -4.89 18.25
N SER A 288 26.72 -5.00 18.93
CA SER A 288 26.20 -3.89 19.73
C SER A 288 27.07 -3.63 20.97
N PRO A 289 27.31 -2.36 21.34
CA PRO A 289 27.99 -1.98 22.57
C PRO A 289 27.04 -2.04 23.78
N GLU A 290 25.72 -2.09 23.54
CA GLU A 290 24.72 -2.22 24.61
C GLU A 290 24.84 -3.59 25.31
N GLU A 291 24.84 -3.58 26.65
CA GLU A 291 25.06 -4.77 27.48
C GLU A 291 24.00 -5.86 27.24
N ASP A 292 22.73 -5.48 27.06
CA ASP A 292 21.62 -6.42 26.89
C ASP A 292 21.38 -6.87 25.43
N SER A 293 22.11 -6.30 24.47
CA SER A 293 21.90 -6.60 23.06
C SER A 293 22.67 -7.84 22.62
N LYS A 294 21.95 -8.80 22.02
CA LYS A 294 22.51 -10.01 21.36
C LYS A 294 22.74 -9.79 19.87
N PHE A 295 22.60 -8.56 19.39
CA PHE A 295 22.78 -8.26 17.98
C PHE A 295 24.26 -8.36 17.60
N PHE A 296 24.52 -9.26 16.65
CA PHE A 296 25.81 -9.34 15.98
C PHE A 296 25.61 -9.60 14.48
N LYS A 297 26.63 -9.26 13.69
CA LYS A 297 26.68 -9.57 12.27
C LYS A 297 28.11 -9.90 11.86
N LEU A 298 28.26 -10.94 11.05
CA LEU A 298 29.50 -11.28 10.37
C LEU A 298 29.46 -10.64 8.98
N VAL A 299 30.47 -9.84 8.63
CA VAL A 299 30.61 -9.21 7.32
C VAL A 299 31.99 -9.51 6.75
N ALA A 300 32.11 -9.62 5.44
CA ALA A 300 33.42 -9.73 4.81
C ALA A 300 34.17 -8.40 4.96
N SER A 301 35.46 -8.43 5.24
CA SER A 301 36.33 -7.25 5.38
C SER A 301 36.28 -6.31 4.16
N ASN A 302 35.96 -6.86 2.98
CA ASN A 302 35.92 -6.12 1.70
C ASN A 302 34.56 -5.51 1.29
N ASP A 303 33.48 -5.68 2.07
CA ASP A 303 32.13 -5.22 1.70
C ASP A 303 31.95 -3.68 1.78
N ASP A 304 32.93 -2.93 2.29
CA ASP A 304 32.88 -1.46 2.40
C ASP A 304 33.34 -0.69 1.13
N LYS A 305 33.56 -1.37 0.00
CA LYS A 305 34.03 -0.74 -1.27
C LYS A 305 32.97 -0.61 -2.39
N LYS A 306 31.66 -0.71 -2.11
CA LYS A 306 30.62 -0.52 -3.13
C LYS A 306 29.50 0.42 -2.72
#